data_AF-A0A3B1A8S5-F1
#
_entry.id   AF-A0A3B1A8S5-F1
#
_cell.length_a   1.000
_cell.length_b   1.000
_cell.length_c   1.000
_cell.angle_alpha   90.00
_cell.angle_beta   90.00
_cell.angle_gamma   90.00
#
_symmetry.space_group_name_H-M   'P 1'
#
loop_
_entity.id
_entity.type
_entity.pdbx_description
1 polymer ?
#
loop_
_entity_poly.entity_id
_entity_poly.type
_entity_poly.pdbx_seq_one_letter_code
_entity_poly.pdbx_strand_id
1 'polypeptide(L)'
;MKRNIFIKWNVSLYFLTICTAVFLLSINAVMAAAPNKIKIMADACLTCHGPNGAGAGKIPELKGLEKSDITESLFGFKSSDEKSTIMGRYAKALSDDEINLLAEYFSALDK
;
A
#
# COMPACT_ATOMS: atom_id res chain seq x y z
N MET A 1 36.89 -46.52 37.98
CA MET A 1 35.63 -46.53 37.21
C MET A 1 34.84 -45.23 37.45
N LYS A 2 35.22 -44.12 36.78
CA LYS A 2 34.60 -42.79 36.90
C LYS A 2 34.50 -42.13 35.52
N ARG A 3 33.53 -42.55 34.68
CA ARG A 3 33.36 -42.02 33.31
C ARG A 3 31.96 -41.49 32.96
N ASN A 4 30.99 -41.51 33.89
CA ASN A 4 29.58 -41.29 33.53
C ASN A 4 28.91 -40.03 34.13
N ILE A 5 29.66 -39.13 34.78
CA ILE A 5 29.08 -37.93 35.43
C ILE A 5 29.16 -36.66 34.57
N PHE A 6 30.13 -36.55 33.66
CA PHE A 6 30.29 -35.36 32.80
C PHE A 6 29.28 -35.25 31.64
N ILE A 7 28.64 -36.37 31.26
CA ILE A 7 27.72 -36.41 30.12
C ILE A 7 26.32 -35.91 30.51
N LYS A 8 25.88 -36.13 31.77
CA LYS A 8 24.54 -35.73 32.24
C LYS A 8 24.37 -34.21 32.38
N TRP A 9 25.43 -33.45 32.61
CA TRP A 9 25.35 -31.99 32.76
C TRP A 9 25.25 -31.25 31.41
N ASN A 10 25.81 -31.81 30.34
CA ASN A 10 25.76 -31.20 29.02
C ASN A 10 24.37 -31.34 28.37
N VAL A 11 23.71 -32.49 28.53
CA VAL A 11 22.39 -32.72 27.92
C VAL A 11 21.31 -31.84 28.56
N SER A 12 21.41 -31.55 29.87
CA SER A 12 20.43 -30.71 30.58
C SER A 12 20.52 -29.23 30.21
N LEU A 13 21.71 -28.74 29.82
CA LEU A 13 21.90 -27.36 29.36
C LEU A 13 21.42 -27.19 27.92
N TYR A 14 21.67 -28.19 27.06
CA TYR A 14 21.23 -28.21 25.66
C TYR A 14 19.71 -28.23 25.53
N PHE A 15 18.99 -29.00 26.35
CA PHE A 15 17.53 -29.05 26.32
C PHE A 15 16.86 -27.72 26.71
N LEU A 16 17.46 -26.96 27.63
CA LEU A 16 16.91 -25.67 28.08
C LEU A 16 17.14 -24.54 27.05
N THR A 17 18.31 -24.54 26.40
CA THR A 17 18.65 -23.55 25.36
C THR A 17 17.88 -23.75 24.05
N ILE A 18 17.47 -24.99 23.73
CA ILE A 18 16.69 -25.27 22.52
C ILE A 18 15.24 -24.78 22.68
N CYS A 19 14.64 -24.87 23.87
CA CYS A 19 13.29 -24.37 24.13
C CYS A 19 13.16 -22.84 24.02
N THR A 20 14.17 -22.07 24.45
CA THR A 20 14.13 -20.60 24.34
C THR A 20 14.32 -20.11 22.90
N ALA A 21 15.10 -20.81 22.08
CA ALA A 21 15.33 -20.45 20.68
C ALA A 21 14.08 -20.63 19.81
N VAL A 22 13.25 -21.65 20.10
CA VAL A 22 12.00 -21.90 19.36
C VAL A 22 10.92 -20.86 19.69
N PHE A 23 10.92 -20.30 20.90
CA PHE A 23 9.94 -19.29 21.32
C PHE A 23 10.18 -17.91 20.67
N LEU A 24 11.43 -17.55 20.40
CA LEU A 24 11.79 -16.27 19.76
C LEU A 24 11.58 -16.25 18.23
N LEU A 25 11.47 -17.40 17.57
CA LEU A 25 11.24 -17.45 16.11
C LEU A 25 9.77 -17.24 15.70
N SER A 26 8.84 -17.20 16.65
CA SER A 26 7.40 -17.22 16.35
C SER A 26 6.73 -15.84 16.22
N ILE A 27 7.47 -14.73 16.38
CA ILE A 27 6.87 -13.38 16.48
C ILE A 27 6.96 -12.57 15.17
N ASN A 28 7.67 -13.04 14.14
CA ASN A 28 8.01 -12.22 12.98
C ASN A 28 7.02 -12.27 11.79
N ALA A 29 5.85 -12.92 11.93
CA ALA A 29 4.97 -13.20 10.79
C ALA A 29 3.60 -12.49 10.82
N VAL A 30 3.44 -11.39 11.57
CA VAL A 30 2.22 -10.57 11.51
C VAL A 30 2.53 -9.23 10.85
N MET A 31 2.84 -9.28 9.55
CA MET A 31 2.70 -8.13 8.66
C MET A 31 1.99 -8.61 7.39
N ALA A 32 0.79 -9.13 7.56
CA ALA A 32 -0.10 -9.38 6.44
C ALA A 32 -0.41 -8.02 5.80
N ALA A 33 -0.10 -7.90 4.51
CA ALA A 33 -0.37 -6.74 3.68
C ALA A 33 -1.74 -6.14 4.01
N ALA A 34 -1.77 -4.86 4.40
CA ALA A 34 -3.02 -4.13 4.46
C ALA A 34 -3.75 -4.32 3.12
N PRO A 35 -5.07 -4.60 3.11
CA PRO A 35 -5.82 -4.68 1.87
C PRO A 35 -5.54 -3.42 1.05
N ASN A 36 -5.44 -3.59 -0.27
CA ASN A 36 -4.98 -2.59 -1.25
C ASN A 36 -5.79 -1.27 -1.24
N LYS A 37 -5.64 -0.46 -0.19
CA LYS A 37 -6.34 0.82 0.04
C LYS A 37 -6.41 1.67 -1.23
N ILE A 38 -5.31 1.68 -1.99
CA ILE A 38 -5.21 2.39 -3.27
C ILE A 38 -6.13 1.85 -4.35
N LYS A 39 -6.28 0.53 -4.51
CA LYS A 39 -7.22 -0.02 -5.48
C LYS A 39 -8.67 0.33 -5.11
N ILE A 40 -9.03 0.27 -3.84
CA ILE A 40 -10.38 0.65 -3.37
C ILE A 40 -10.64 2.14 -3.68
N MET A 41 -9.65 3.01 -3.44
CA MET A 41 -9.75 4.43 -3.81
C MET A 41 -9.84 4.63 -5.32
N ALA A 42 -9.02 3.92 -6.09
CA ALA A 42 -9.03 4.00 -7.54
C ALA A 42 -10.40 3.57 -8.10
N ASP A 43 -10.99 2.50 -7.58
CA ASP A 43 -12.33 2.03 -7.97
C ASP A 43 -13.40 3.14 -7.78
N ALA A 44 -13.25 4.00 -6.76
CA ALA A 44 -14.13 5.16 -6.57
C ALA A 44 -13.94 6.22 -7.68
N CYS A 45 -12.72 6.47 -8.14
CA CYS A 45 -12.46 7.37 -9.27
C CYS A 45 -13.10 6.84 -10.56
N LEU A 46 -13.03 5.53 -10.79
CA LEU A 46 -13.56 4.86 -11.99
C LEU A 46 -15.09 4.95 -12.11
N THR A 47 -15.80 5.22 -11.01
CA THR A 47 -17.26 5.44 -11.03
C THR A 47 -17.64 6.60 -11.95
N CYS A 48 -16.79 7.63 -12.03
CA CYS A 48 -16.99 8.79 -12.90
C CYS A 48 -16.06 8.77 -14.12
N HIS A 49 -14.79 8.36 -13.94
CA HIS A 49 -13.78 8.35 -15.00
C HIS A 49 -13.82 7.11 -15.90
N GLY A 50 -14.88 6.31 -15.80
CA GLY A 50 -15.15 5.17 -16.65
C GLY A 50 -14.31 3.93 -16.33
N PRO A 51 -14.67 2.77 -16.91
CA PRO A 51 -13.92 1.53 -16.72
C PRO A 51 -12.45 1.70 -17.14
N ASN A 52 -11.54 1.19 -16.31
CA ASN A 52 -10.09 1.32 -16.50
C ASN A 52 -9.60 2.77 -16.72
N GLY A 53 -10.35 3.79 -16.29
CA GLY A 53 -9.97 5.19 -16.45
C GLY A 53 -10.07 5.68 -17.89
N ALA A 54 -10.89 5.05 -18.74
CA ALA A 54 -11.04 5.41 -20.15
C ALA A 54 -11.86 6.69 -20.42
N GLY A 55 -12.32 7.37 -19.38
CA GLY A 55 -13.22 8.52 -19.48
C GLY A 55 -14.66 8.10 -19.77
N ALA A 56 -15.58 9.05 -19.56
CA ALA A 56 -17.01 8.84 -19.81
C ALA A 56 -17.68 10.16 -20.23
N GLY A 57 -18.02 10.28 -21.52
CA GLY A 57 -18.66 11.47 -22.07
C GLY A 57 -17.78 12.72 -21.95
N LYS A 58 -18.13 13.64 -21.04
CA LYS A 58 -17.35 14.87 -20.76
C LYS A 58 -16.32 14.68 -19.64
N ILE A 59 -16.34 13.54 -18.96
CA ILE A 59 -15.38 13.24 -17.89
C ILE A 59 -14.11 12.70 -18.55
N PRO A 60 -12.94 13.33 -18.30
CA PRO A 60 -11.70 12.98 -18.99
C PRO A 60 -11.20 11.59 -18.59
N GLU A 61 -10.38 11.01 -19.47
CA GLU A 61 -9.63 9.80 -19.19
C GLU A 61 -8.53 10.04 -18.14
N LEU A 62 -8.21 8.99 -17.39
CA LEU A 62 -7.10 8.93 -16.42
C LEU A 62 -6.01 7.95 -16.85
N LYS A 63 -6.36 6.93 -17.64
CA LYS A 63 -5.38 5.96 -18.14
C LYS A 63 -4.40 6.63 -19.08
N GLY A 64 -3.14 6.21 -19.03
CA GLY A 64 -2.14 6.68 -19.97
C GLY A 64 -1.71 8.14 -19.79
N LEU A 65 -2.26 8.88 -18.82
CA LEU A 65 -1.72 10.17 -18.41
C LEU A 65 -0.40 9.95 -17.67
N GLU A 66 0.55 10.86 -17.87
CA GLU A 66 1.80 10.81 -17.13
C GLU A 66 1.53 11.10 -15.64
N LYS A 67 2.30 10.48 -14.74
CA LYS A 67 2.12 10.64 -13.28
C LYS A 67 2.14 12.12 -12.87
N SER A 68 2.97 12.94 -13.53
CA SER A 68 3.06 14.39 -13.30
C SER A 68 1.73 15.08 -13.53
N ASP A 69 1.06 14.77 -14.63
CA ASP A 69 -0.15 15.46 -15.08
C ASP A 69 -1.30 15.18 -14.09
N ILE A 70 -1.44 13.93 -13.66
CA ILE A 70 -2.45 13.53 -12.67
C ILE A 70 -2.18 14.20 -11.32
N THR A 71 -0.91 14.24 -10.91
CA THR A 71 -0.49 14.85 -9.65
C THR A 71 -0.74 16.35 -9.65
N GLU A 72 -0.34 17.05 -10.71
CA GLU A 72 -0.53 18.49 -10.89
C GLU A 72 -2.01 18.86 -10.83
N SER A 73 -2.86 18.16 -11.58
CA SER A 73 -4.30 18.43 -11.55
C SER A 73 -4.94 18.15 -10.19
N LEU A 74 -4.61 17.03 -9.54
CA LEU A 74 -5.16 16.73 -8.21
C LEU A 74 -4.73 17.77 -7.16
N PHE A 75 -3.48 18.22 -7.18
CA PHE A 75 -3.03 19.30 -6.31
C PHE A 75 -3.70 20.64 -6.65
N GLY A 76 -3.82 20.98 -7.93
CA GLY A 76 -4.52 22.17 -8.40
C GLY A 76 -5.99 22.20 -7.96
N PHE A 77 -6.68 21.06 -8.03
CA PHE A 77 -8.05 20.93 -7.52
C PHE A 77 -8.12 21.03 -6.00
N LYS A 78 -7.13 20.47 -5.28
CA LYS A 78 -7.06 20.50 -3.82
C LYS A 78 -6.84 21.93 -3.30
N SER A 79 -5.90 22.67 -3.90
CA SER A 79 -5.63 24.08 -3.57
C SER A 79 -6.71 25.04 -4.08
N SER A 80 -7.57 24.58 -5.00
CA SER A 80 -8.55 25.41 -5.72
C SER A 80 -7.93 26.36 -6.76
N ASP A 81 -6.67 26.13 -7.14
CA ASP A 81 -6.00 26.85 -8.24
C ASP A 81 -6.55 26.41 -9.60
N GLU A 82 -6.92 25.13 -9.72
CA GLU A 82 -7.57 24.59 -10.91
C GLU A 82 -9.10 24.58 -10.74
N LYS A 83 -9.81 25.11 -11.74
CA LYS A 83 -11.28 25.13 -11.73
C LYS A 83 -11.82 23.74 -12.03
N SER A 84 -12.75 23.29 -11.20
CA SER A 84 -13.49 22.04 -11.43
C SER A 84 -14.96 22.17 -11.06
N THR A 85 -15.80 21.35 -11.68
CA THR A 85 -17.21 21.25 -11.32
C THR A 85 -17.40 20.47 -10.02
N ILE A 86 -16.68 19.36 -9.86
CA ILE A 86 -16.79 18.48 -8.69
C ILE A 86 -15.44 18.00 -8.13
N MET A 87 -14.39 17.90 -8.96
CA MET A 87 -13.12 17.31 -8.56
C MET A 87 -12.45 18.00 -7.36
N GLY A 88 -12.61 19.31 -7.22
CA GLY A 88 -12.09 20.05 -6.06
C GLY A 88 -12.65 19.56 -4.72
N ARG A 89 -13.88 19.01 -4.68
CA ARG A 89 -14.43 18.42 -3.44
C ARG A 89 -13.76 17.08 -3.12
N TYR A 90 -13.51 16.26 -4.14
CA TYR A 90 -12.86 14.96 -3.97
C TYR A 90 -11.37 15.11 -3.67
N ALA A 91 -10.67 15.98 -4.39
CA ALA A 91 -9.25 16.24 -4.18
C ALA A 91 -8.94 16.77 -2.77
N LYS A 92 -9.83 17.60 -2.19
CA LYS A 92 -9.70 18.09 -0.81
C LYS A 92 -9.81 17.00 0.26
N ALA A 93 -10.44 15.86 -0.05
CA ALA A 93 -10.55 14.74 0.87
C ALA A 93 -9.30 13.84 0.85
N LEU A 94 -8.43 13.98 -0.15
CA LEU A 94 -7.21 13.19 -0.29
C LEU A 94 -6.05 13.82 0.49
N SER A 95 -5.25 12.99 1.14
CA SER A 95 -3.91 13.35 1.59
C SER A 95 -2.94 13.47 0.42
N ASP A 96 -1.81 14.13 0.63
CA ASP A 96 -0.78 14.32 -0.42
C ASP A 96 -0.18 12.98 -0.86
N ASP A 97 -0.02 12.04 0.08
CA ASP A 97 0.43 10.69 -0.21
C ASP A 97 -0.59 9.92 -1.06
N GLU A 98 -1.89 10.06 -0.77
CA GLU A 98 -2.95 9.42 -1.56
C GLU A 98 -3.02 9.98 -2.98
N ILE A 99 -2.80 11.29 -3.17
CA ILE A 99 -2.69 11.90 -4.50
C ILE A 99 -1.55 11.24 -5.29
N ASN A 100 -0.36 11.16 -4.70
CA ASN A 100 0.81 10.56 -5.35
C ASN A 100 0.60 9.08 -5.69
N LEU A 101 -0.04 8.31 -4.80
CA LEU A 101 -0.31 6.89 -5.00
C LEU A 101 -1.40 6.65 -6.07
N LEU A 102 -2.43 7.50 -6.12
CA LEU A 102 -3.45 7.43 -7.19
C LEU A 102 -2.86 7.81 -8.54
N ALA A 103 -2.03 8.86 -8.60
CA ALA A 103 -1.33 9.24 -9.82
C ALA A 103 -0.43 8.12 -10.34
N GLU A 104 0.32 7.46 -9.44
CA GLU A 104 1.13 6.30 -9.79
C GLU A 104 0.28 5.15 -10.32
N TYR A 105 -0.83 4.83 -9.63
CA TYR A 105 -1.75 3.78 -10.05
C TYR A 105 -2.30 4.01 -11.47
N PHE A 106 -2.80 5.21 -11.77
CA PHE A 106 -3.41 5.51 -13.07
C PHE A 106 -2.39 5.66 -14.20
N SER A 107 -1.20 6.19 -13.90
CA SER A 107 -0.10 6.28 -14.88
C SER A 107 0.44 4.91 -15.30
N ALA A 108 0.28 3.89 -14.46
CA ALA A 108 0.66 2.52 -14.75
C ALA A 108 -0.38 1.77 -15.59
N LEU A 109 -1.56 2.36 -15.84
CA LEU A 109 -2.54 1.78 -16.75
C LEU A 109 -2.12 2.03 -18.20
N ASP A 110 -2.24 1.01 -19.03
CA ASP A 110 -1.93 1.09 -20.46
C ASP A 110 -2.74 2.20 -21.15
N LYS A 111 -2.09 2.88 -22.11
CA LYS A 111 -2.70 3.91 -22.98
C LYS A 111 -3.82 3.31 -23.83
#